data_AF-A0A1H0HA98-F1
#
_entry.id   AF-A0A1H0HA98-F1
#
_cell.length_a   1.000
_cell.length_b   1.000
_cell.length_c   1.000
_cell.angle_alpha   90.00
_cell.angle_beta   90.00
_cell.angle_gamma   90.00
#
_symmetry.space_group_name_H-M   'P 1'
#
loop_
_entity.id
_entity.type
_entity.pdbx_description
1 polymer ?
#
loop_
_entity_poly.entity_id
_entity_poly.type
_entity_poly.pdbx_seq_one_letter_code
_entity_poly.pdbx_strand_id
1 'polypeptide(L)'
;MAFEPGQLPTPRDAVGPNRFDDPRPRTMDRYVVRYTGRSLRGCLLELLAWLRPDPAALMREAQVVDDADLGDEGQAMLAAQEVEARAVADFLDGRQVGLLEVEGLVALSINDPGLQAELDREPAVRALLDSPEGQAALGGGRQKAHLDEAAVRLSTDLGRDLTRACSLAIRDRDDRPDAIHYRSRHDDAEDCWAIYDHAPVQLVQATALDPADVDHREALVSVASLWQLALPQQWMG
;
A
#
# COMPACT_ATOMS: atom_id res chain seq x y z
N MET A 1 -22.84 -12.42 11.09
CA MET A 1 -22.48 -11.08 11.62
C MET A 1 -22.47 -10.14 10.45
N ALA A 2 -23.17 -9.00 10.54
CA ALA A 2 -23.06 -7.96 9.53
C ALA A 2 -21.65 -7.34 9.64
N PHE A 3 -20.97 -7.18 8.51
CA PHE A 3 -19.69 -6.47 8.43
C PHE A 3 -19.98 -4.97 8.56
N GLU A 4 -19.37 -4.31 9.54
CA GLU A 4 -19.44 -2.86 9.72
C GLU A 4 -18.21 -2.23 9.04
N PRO A 5 -18.36 -1.56 7.88
CA PRO A 5 -17.22 -1.13 7.05
C PRO A 5 -16.24 -0.15 7.73
N GLY A 6 -16.71 0.59 8.73
CA GLY A 6 -15.90 1.55 9.50
C GLY A 6 -15.22 0.95 10.74
N GLN A 7 -15.55 -0.29 11.10
CA GLN A 7 -15.01 -0.92 12.30
C GLN A 7 -13.57 -1.38 12.07
N LEU A 8 -12.67 -1.01 12.99
CA LEU A 8 -11.31 -1.50 12.95
C LEU A 8 -11.26 -3.01 13.22
N PRO A 9 -10.39 -3.75 12.51
CA PRO A 9 -10.15 -5.14 12.85
C PRO A 9 -9.49 -5.23 14.23
N THR A 10 -9.79 -6.31 14.95
CA THR A 10 -9.02 -6.68 16.13
C THR A 10 -7.56 -6.93 15.74
N PRO A 11 -6.55 -6.39 16.46
CA PRO A 11 -5.14 -6.66 16.18
C PRO A 11 -4.88 -8.16 16.08
N ARG A 12 -4.11 -8.63 15.09
CA ARG A 12 -3.74 -10.05 14.91
C ARG A 12 -2.46 -10.41 15.71
N ASP A 13 -2.16 -11.72 15.84
CA ASP A 13 -0.92 -12.26 16.45
C ASP A 13 0.35 -11.91 15.67
N ALA A 14 0.24 -11.82 14.34
CA ALA A 14 1.33 -11.38 13.49
C ALA A 14 1.36 -9.86 13.33
N VAL A 15 2.54 -9.33 13.00
CA VAL A 15 2.67 -7.99 12.41
C VAL A 15 1.91 -7.99 11.10
N GLY A 16 1.03 -7.00 10.90
CA GLY A 16 0.28 -6.89 9.65
C GLY A 16 1.21 -6.62 8.47
N PRO A 17 0.81 -6.95 7.23
CA PRO A 17 1.69 -6.90 6.06
C PRO A 17 2.05 -5.46 5.60
N ASN A 18 1.41 -4.44 6.16
CA ASN A 18 1.49 -3.08 5.66
C ASN A 18 2.66 -2.29 6.27
N ARG A 19 2.99 -1.18 5.62
CA ARG A 19 4.21 -0.37 5.87
C ARG A 19 4.21 0.36 7.20
N PHE A 20 3.05 0.69 7.74
CA PHE A 20 2.92 1.48 8.97
C PHE A 20 2.27 0.70 10.11
N ASP A 21 2.01 -0.60 9.92
CA ASP A 21 1.45 -1.49 10.94
C ASP A 21 2.37 -1.57 12.17
N ASP A 22 1.76 -1.79 13.34
CA ASP A 22 2.50 -1.91 14.60
C ASP A 22 3.43 -3.14 14.57
N PRO A 23 4.76 -2.98 14.76
CA PRO A 23 5.71 -4.09 14.77
C PRO A 23 5.79 -4.83 16.12
N ARG A 24 5.18 -4.31 17.21
CA ARG A 24 5.30 -4.86 18.57
C ARG A 24 4.56 -6.19 18.73
N PRO A 25 4.92 -7.08 19.66
CA PRO A 25 4.11 -8.26 19.98
C PRO A 25 2.79 -7.87 20.68
N ARG A 26 1.78 -8.77 20.68
CA ARG A 26 0.47 -8.54 21.35
C ARG A 26 0.53 -8.40 22.88
N THR A 27 1.66 -8.72 23.50
CA THR A 27 1.86 -8.54 24.95
C THR A 27 2.08 -7.08 25.35
N MET A 28 2.13 -6.18 24.37
CA MET A 28 2.26 -4.74 24.55
C MET A 28 1.00 -4.03 24.01
N ASP A 29 0.81 -2.78 24.42
CA ASP A 29 -0.23 -1.91 23.85
C ASP A 29 0.01 -1.79 22.34
N ARG A 30 -0.93 -2.29 21.52
CA ARG A 30 -0.82 -2.27 20.05
C ARG A 30 -1.76 -1.23 19.47
N TYR A 31 -1.34 -0.61 18.37
CA TYR A 31 -2.23 0.20 17.55
C TYR A 31 -2.67 -0.52 16.27
N VAL A 32 -3.83 -0.11 15.76
CA VAL A 32 -4.30 -0.45 14.41
C VAL A 32 -4.21 0.78 13.52
N VAL A 33 -4.00 0.55 12.22
CA VAL A 33 -3.91 1.61 11.20
C VAL A 33 -5.02 1.44 10.16
N ARG A 34 -5.68 2.54 9.82
CA ARG A 34 -6.52 2.66 8.62
C ARG A 34 -5.68 3.27 7.51
N TYR A 35 -5.72 2.66 6.34
CA TYR A 35 -5.06 3.17 5.13
C TYR A 35 -6.10 3.85 4.25
N THR A 36 -5.85 5.09 3.87
CA THR A 36 -6.71 5.84 2.94
C THR A 36 -5.87 6.64 1.97
N GLY A 37 -6.43 6.90 0.79
CA GLY A 37 -5.92 7.85 -0.18
C GLY A 37 -6.74 9.14 -0.17
N ARG A 38 -6.20 10.19 -0.80
CA ARG A 38 -6.94 11.43 -1.07
C ARG A 38 -8.07 11.23 -2.09
N SER A 39 -7.88 10.26 -2.97
CA SER A 39 -8.74 9.95 -4.09
C SER A 39 -9.03 8.44 -4.10
N LEU A 40 -10.14 8.06 -4.74
CA LEU A 40 -10.42 6.64 -5.00
C LEU A 40 -9.31 6.00 -5.84
N ARG A 41 -8.76 6.75 -6.81
CA ARG A 41 -7.63 6.31 -7.62
C ARG A 41 -6.43 5.94 -6.73
N GLY A 42 -6.04 6.80 -5.80
CA GLY A 42 -4.95 6.53 -4.85
C GLY A 42 -5.20 5.30 -3.96
N CYS A 43 -6.45 5.12 -3.48
CA CYS A 43 -6.83 3.91 -2.76
C CYS A 43 -6.67 2.65 -3.62
N LEU A 44 -7.17 2.68 -4.86
CA LEU A 44 -7.07 1.54 -5.80
C LEU A 44 -5.62 1.28 -6.24
N LEU A 45 -4.82 2.33 -6.39
CA LEU A 45 -3.41 2.25 -6.76
C LEU A 45 -2.62 1.41 -5.75
N GLU A 46 -2.80 1.68 -4.46
CA GLU A 46 -2.19 0.91 -3.36
C GLU A 46 -2.83 -0.47 -3.22
N LEU A 47 -4.16 -0.57 -3.31
CA LEU A 47 -4.90 -1.81 -3.10
C LEU A 47 -4.61 -2.87 -4.17
N LEU A 48 -4.46 -2.47 -5.45
CA LEU A 48 -4.25 -3.38 -6.57
C LEU A 48 -2.77 -3.62 -6.89
N ALA A 49 -1.85 -3.02 -6.13
CA ALA A 49 -0.41 -3.15 -6.38
C ALA A 49 0.11 -4.59 -6.34
N TRP A 50 -0.56 -5.49 -5.61
CA TRP A 50 -0.19 -6.91 -5.53
C TRP A 50 -0.56 -7.71 -6.79
N LEU A 51 -1.48 -7.21 -7.62
CA LEU A 51 -1.87 -7.81 -8.89
C LEU A 51 -0.93 -7.43 -10.03
N ARG A 52 0.05 -6.54 -9.78
CA ARG A 52 1.02 -6.15 -10.79
C ARG A 52 1.71 -7.40 -11.34
N PRO A 53 1.78 -7.56 -12.69
CA PRO A 53 2.52 -8.66 -13.28
C PRO A 53 3.96 -8.66 -12.79
N ASP A 54 4.41 -9.79 -12.21
CA ASP A 54 5.81 -9.98 -11.83
C ASP A 54 6.60 -10.38 -13.08
N PRO A 55 7.51 -9.53 -13.61
CA PRO A 55 8.29 -9.86 -14.79
C PRO A 55 9.11 -11.14 -14.60
N ALA A 56 9.55 -11.44 -13.38
CA ALA A 56 10.29 -12.67 -13.08
C ALA A 56 9.37 -13.91 -13.10
N ALA A 57 8.11 -13.77 -12.72
CA ALA A 57 7.11 -14.84 -12.85
C ALA A 57 6.79 -15.10 -14.32
N LEU A 58 6.54 -14.03 -15.10
CA LEU A 58 6.30 -14.13 -16.54
C LEU A 58 7.46 -14.78 -17.29
N MET A 59 8.72 -14.46 -16.92
CA MET A 59 9.90 -15.11 -17.49
C MET A 59 10.01 -16.60 -17.11
N ARG A 60 9.65 -16.98 -15.88
CA ARG A 60 9.64 -18.39 -15.45
C ARG A 60 8.56 -19.19 -16.19
N GLU A 61 7.39 -18.61 -16.41
CA GLU A 61 6.31 -19.24 -17.17
C GLU A 61 6.69 -19.42 -18.64
N ALA A 62 7.30 -18.40 -19.27
CA ALA A 62 7.80 -18.49 -20.64
C ALA A 62 8.82 -19.61 -20.84
N GLN A 63 9.65 -19.91 -19.82
CA GLN A 63 10.62 -21.02 -19.86
C GLN A 63 9.99 -22.42 -19.79
N VAL A 64 8.73 -22.53 -19.35
CA VAL A 64 8.01 -23.81 -19.25
C VAL A 64 7.24 -24.12 -20.54
N VAL A 65 6.92 -23.12 -21.36
CA VAL A 65 6.11 -23.27 -22.58
C VAL A 65 6.93 -23.74 -23.80
N ASP A 66 8.27 -23.73 -23.73
CA ASP A 66 9.17 -24.14 -24.82
C ASP A 66 9.02 -25.63 -25.26
N ASP A 67 8.27 -26.46 -24.53
CA ASP A 67 8.02 -27.89 -24.84
C ASP A 67 6.60 -28.20 -25.37
N ALA A 68 5.73 -27.20 -25.57
CA ALA A 68 4.37 -27.41 -26.09
C ALA A 68 4.25 -26.93 -27.55
N ASP A 69 3.65 -27.75 -28.43
CA ASP A 69 3.28 -27.40 -29.80
C ASP A 69 2.71 -25.98 -29.85
N LEU A 70 3.34 -25.10 -30.64
CA LEU A 70 2.94 -23.72 -30.87
C LEU A 70 1.54 -23.67 -31.51
N GLY A 71 0.50 -23.84 -30.69
CA GLY A 71 -0.83 -23.31 -30.98
C GLY A 71 -0.74 -21.80 -31.13
N ASP A 72 -1.71 -21.21 -31.83
CA ASP A 72 -1.77 -19.77 -32.13
C ASP A 72 -1.52 -18.95 -30.86
N GLU A 73 -0.33 -18.35 -30.75
CA GLU A 73 0.12 -17.56 -29.59
C GLU A 73 -0.92 -16.49 -29.19
N GLY A 74 -1.68 -16.00 -30.18
CA GLY A 74 -2.79 -15.08 -29.97
C GLY A 74 -3.92 -15.67 -29.11
N GLN A 75 -4.26 -16.95 -29.27
CA GLN A 75 -5.30 -17.61 -28.46
C GLN A 75 -4.84 -17.83 -27.02
N ALA A 76 -3.59 -18.21 -26.81
CA ALA A 76 -3.03 -18.38 -25.46
C ALA A 76 -2.99 -17.05 -24.69
N MET A 77 -2.60 -15.96 -25.37
CA MET A 77 -2.58 -14.61 -24.78
C MET A 77 -3.99 -14.13 -24.42
N LEU A 78 -4.98 -14.33 -25.29
CA LEU A 78 -6.38 -13.98 -25.02
C LEU A 78 -6.93 -14.76 -23.82
N ALA A 79 -6.65 -16.07 -23.73
CA ALA A 79 -7.07 -16.88 -22.59
C ALA A 79 -6.43 -16.42 -21.26
N ALA A 80 -5.16 -16.03 -21.29
CA ALA A 80 -4.48 -15.49 -20.11
C ALA A 80 -5.11 -14.16 -19.64
N GLN A 81 -5.44 -13.26 -20.58
CA GLN A 81 -6.13 -11.99 -20.28
C GLN A 81 -7.53 -12.22 -19.69
N GLU A 82 -8.27 -13.22 -20.17
CA GLU A 82 -9.57 -13.58 -19.61
C GLU A 82 -9.46 -14.09 -18.16
N VAL A 83 -8.42 -14.89 -17.86
CA VAL A 83 -8.15 -15.36 -16.49
C VAL A 83 -7.79 -14.21 -15.57
N GLU A 84 -6.92 -13.29 -16.00
CA GLU A 84 -6.58 -12.10 -15.22
C GLU A 84 -7.80 -11.21 -14.98
N ALA A 85 -8.60 -10.93 -16.02
CA ALA A 85 -9.82 -10.15 -15.89
C ALA A 85 -10.82 -10.80 -14.92
N ARG A 86 -10.91 -12.14 -14.90
CA ARG A 86 -11.73 -12.86 -13.91
C ARG A 86 -11.19 -12.68 -12.49
N ALA A 87 -9.89 -12.81 -12.29
CA ALA A 87 -9.28 -12.62 -10.97
C ALA A 87 -9.50 -11.19 -10.45
N VAL A 88 -9.41 -10.18 -11.33
CA VAL A 88 -9.76 -8.79 -11.00
C VAL A 88 -11.24 -8.68 -10.66
N ALA A 89 -12.15 -9.27 -11.46
CA ALA A 89 -13.59 -9.27 -11.16
C ALA A 89 -13.90 -9.84 -9.78
N ASP A 90 -13.36 -11.02 -9.47
CA ASP A 90 -13.57 -11.72 -8.21
C ASP A 90 -13.00 -10.94 -7.01
N PHE A 91 -11.91 -10.20 -7.22
CA PHE A 91 -11.33 -9.34 -6.18
C PHE A 91 -12.18 -8.09 -5.90
N LEU A 92 -12.76 -7.50 -6.95
CA LEU A 92 -13.61 -6.31 -6.86
C LEU A 92 -15.03 -6.63 -6.36
N ASP A 93 -15.50 -7.87 -6.53
CA ASP A 93 -16.84 -8.28 -6.12
C ASP A 93 -17.06 -8.05 -4.61
N GLY A 94 -18.21 -7.46 -4.28
CA GLY A 94 -18.59 -7.09 -2.92
C GLY A 94 -17.71 -6.02 -2.24
N ARG A 95 -16.74 -5.42 -2.94
CA ARG A 95 -15.93 -4.33 -2.38
C ARG A 95 -16.74 -3.05 -2.23
N GLN A 96 -16.37 -2.27 -1.22
CA GLN A 96 -16.99 -1.00 -0.92
C GLN A 96 -15.96 0.13 -0.97
N VAL A 97 -16.43 1.30 -1.37
CA VAL A 97 -15.72 2.57 -1.27
C VAL A 97 -16.29 3.31 -0.07
N GLY A 98 -15.41 3.73 0.84
CA GLY A 98 -15.77 4.51 2.02
C GLY A 98 -15.21 5.93 1.92
N LEU A 99 -16.02 6.91 2.31
CA LEU A 99 -15.56 8.29 2.54
C LEU A 99 -15.39 8.51 4.04
N LEU A 100 -14.16 8.81 4.45
CA LEU A 100 -13.85 9.20 5.81
C LEU A 100 -13.81 10.72 5.92
N GLU A 101 -14.56 11.27 6.87
CA GLU A 101 -14.41 12.65 7.31
C GLU A 101 -13.64 12.71 8.62
N VAL A 102 -12.84 13.76 8.75
CA VAL A 102 -12.10 14.05 9.97
C VAL A 102 -12.02 15.55 10.17
N GLU A 103 -12.32 15.98 11.40
CA GLU A 103 -12.16 17.36 11.81
C GLU A 103 -10.88 17.48 12.66
N GLY A 104 -9.99 18.41 12.29
CA GLY A 104 -8.79 18.71 13.07
C GLY A 104 -7.72 17.61 13.10
N LEU A 105 -7.67 16.72 12.09
CA LEU A 105 -6.65 15.66 12.00
C LEU A 105 -5.24 16.25 12.11
N VAL A 106 -4.49 15.83 13.13
CA VAL A 106 -3.08 16.17 13.29
C VAL A 106 -2.24 15.10 12.60
N ALA A 107 -1.80 15.36 11.37
CA ALA A 107 -0.96 14.45 10.61
C ALA A 107 0.48 14.96 10.49
N LEU A 108 1.44 14.05 10.63
CA LEU A 108 2.84 14.30 10.28
C LEU A 108 3.16 13.70 8.92
N SER A 109 3.87 14.45 8.07
CA SER A 109 4.32 13.92 6.78
C SER A 109 5.64 13.18 6.92
N ILE A 110 5.67 11.88 6.65
CA ILE A 110 6.94 11.11 6.63
C ILE A 110 7.87 11.53 5.49
N ASN A 111 7.36 12.33 4.54
CA ASN A 111 8.16 12.94 3.49
C ASN A 111 8.77 14.30 3.90
N ASP A 112 8.46 14.83 5.09
CA ASP A 112 9.08 16.06 5.60
C ASP A 112 10.55 15.82 5.99
N PRO A 113 11.52 16.57 5.41
CA PRO A 113 12.94 16.37 5.72
C PRO A 113 13.30 16.63 7.19
N GLY A 114 12.56 17.51 7.87
CA GLY A 114 12.76 17.80 9.29
C GLY A 114 12.41 16.59 10.15
N LEU A 115 11.22 16.04 9.94
CA LEU A 115 10.77 14.81 10.59
C LEU A 115 11.68 13.63 10.24
N GLN A 116 12.12 13.49 8.99
CA GLN A 116 13.04 12.44 8.59
C GLN A 116 14.37 12.52 9.36
N ALA A 117 14.93 13.72 9.50
CA ALA A 117 16.15 13.92 10.28
C ALA A 117 15.95 13.64 11.78
N GLU A 118 14.74 13.88 12.33
CA GLU A 118 14.38 13.44 13.69
C GLU A 118 14.35 11.91 13.78
N LEU A 119 13.57 11.26 12.92
CA LEU A 119 13.37 9.80 12.91
C LEU A 119 14.65 9.03 12.59
N ASP A 120 15.57 9.58 11.80
CA ASP A 120 16.88 8.99 11.52
C ASP A 120 17.69 8.72 12.80
N ARG A 121 17.41 9.48 13.88
CA ARG A 121 18.06 9.33 15.20
C ARG A 121 17.35 8.35 16.12
N GLU A 122 16.14 7.90 15.77
CA GLU A 122 15.40 6.94 16.57
C GLU A 122 16.15 5.59 16.62
N PRO A 123 16.38 4.99 17.79
CA PRO A 123 17.26 3.83 17.92
C PRO A 123 16.88 2.66 17.00
N ALA A 124 15.59 2.38 16.84
CA ALA A 124 15.09 1.30 15.98
C ALA A 124 15.31 1.60 14.49
N VAL A 125 15.05 2.84 14.06
CA VAL A 125 15.27 3.28 12.67
C VAL A 125 16.76 3.27 12.36
N ARG A 126 17.57 3.85 13.25
CA ARG A 126 19.03 3.91 13.10
C ARG A 126 19.66 2.53 13.02
N ALA A 127 19.20 1.58 13.82
CA ALA A 127 19.68 0.19 13.79
C ALA A 127 19.40 -0.48 12.44
N LEU A 128 18.23 -0.27 11.85
CA LEU A 128 17.89 -0.79 10.52
C LEU A 128 18.76 -0.16 9.43
N LEU A 129 18.95 1.16 9.47
CA LEU A 129 19.81 1.84 8.51
C LEU A 129 21.29 1.47 8.67
N ASP A 130 21.77 1.18 9.89
CA ASP A 130 23.14 0.76 10.18
C ASP A 130 23.40 -0.73 9.90
N SER A 131 22.34 -1.50 9.64
CA SER A 131 22.47 -2.90 9.25
C SER A 131 23.22 -3.04 7.92
N PRO A 132 23.87 -4.21 7.66
CA PRO A 132 24.51 -4.46 6.37
C PRO A 132 23.56 -4.27 5.17
N GLU A 133 22.29 -4.68 5.32
CA GLU A 133 21.26 -4.50 4.28
C GLU A 133 20.93 -3.01 4.08
N GLY A 134 20.77 -2.26 5.17
CA GLY A 134 20.54 -0.81 5.14
C GLY A 134 21.66 -0.05 4.44
N GLN A 135 22.92 -0.36 4.78
CA GLN A 135 24.09 0.25 4.13
C GLN A 135 24.23 -0.18 2.67
N ALA A 136 23.88 -1.42 2.31
CA ALA A 136 23.94 -1.86 0.92
C ALA A 136 22.84 -1.23 0.04
N ALA A 137 21.63 -1.07 0.58
CA ALA A 137 20.49 -0.56 -0.17
C ALA A 137 20.44 0.98 -0.26
N LEU A 138 20.88 1.67 0.81
CA LEU A 138 20.71 3.12 0.98
C LEU A 138 22.02 3.85 1.25
N GLY A 139 23.12 3.13 1.48
CA GLY A 139 24.45 3.70 1.61
C GLY A 139 25.06 4.02 0.25
N GLY A 140 25.67 5.20 0.13
CA GLY A 140 26.28 5.68 -1.11
C GLY A 140 27.78 5.89 -0.95
N GLY A 141 28.60 4.89 -1.27
CA GLY A 141 30.07 4.99 -1.25
C GLY A 141 30.65 5.41 0.12
N ARG A 142 30.82 6.72 0.36
CA ARG A 142 31.29 7.30 1.64
C ARG A 142 30.17 7.86 2.53
N GLN A 143 28.94 7.95 2.03
CA GLN A 143 27.81 8.45 2.80
C GLN A 143 27.12 7.30 3.55
N LYS A 144 26.87 7.54 4.84
CA LYS A 144 26.09 6.65 5.70
C LYS A 144 24.64 6.64 5.22
N ALA A 145 24.01 5.45 5.19
CA ALA A 145 22.57 5.35 4.94
C ALA A 145 21.80 6.26 5.90
N HIS A 146 20.77 6.95 5.41
CA HIS A 146 19.91 7.82 6.21
C HIS A 146 18.47 7.71 5.74
N LEU A 147 17.54 8.14 6.58
CA LEU A 147 16.15 8.23 6.20
C LEU A 147 15.94 9.40 5.24
N ASP A 148 15.42 9.09 4.05
CA ASP A 148 14.99 10.05 3.03
C ASP A 148 13.75 9.52 2.30
N GLU A 149 13.30 10.23 1.25
CA GLU A 149 12.15 9.79 0.46
C GLU A 149 12.36 8.41 -0.20
N ALA A 150 13.59 8.12 -0.67
CA ALA A 150 13.89 6.85 -1.30
C ALA A 150 13.79 5.69 -0.30
N ALA A 151 14.31 5.88 0.91
CA ALA A 151 14.21 4.91 2.01
C ALA A 151 12.75 4.64 2.40
N VAL A 152 11.92 5.69 2.51
CA VAL A 152 10.49 5.57 2.84
C VAL A 152 9.73 4.78 1.76
N ARG A 153 10.12 4.91 0.49
CA ARG A 153 9.45 4.27 -0.67
C ARG A 153 10.06 2.91 -1.06
N LEU A 154 11.14 2.50 -0.41
CA LEU A 154 11.85 1.26 -0.72
C LEU A 154 10.89 0.06 -0.64
N SER A 155 10.80 -0.72 -1.71
CA SER A 155 9.79 -1.79 -1.84
C SER A 155 10.23 -3.15 -1.29
N THR A 156 11.31 -3.19 -0.52
CA THR A 156 11.86 -4.39 0.13
C THR A 156 11.29 -4.57 1.53
N ASP A 157 11.60 -5.70 2.17
CA ASP A 157 11.29 -5.93 3.57
C ASP A 157 12.00 -4.93 4.49
N LEU A 158 13.26 -4.56 4.21
CA LEU A 158 13.93 -3.45 4.89
C LEU A 158 13.11 -2.15 4.83
N GLY A 159 12.60 -1.77 3.65
CA GLY A 159 11.79 -0.55 3.51
C GLY A 159 10.50 -0.59 4.33
N ARG A 160 9.88 -1.77 4.41
CA ARG A 160 8.71 -2.03 5.25
C ARG A 160 9.05 -1.91 6.72
N ASP A 161 10.15 -2.51 7.17
CA ASP A 161 10.57 -2.47 8.56
C ASP A 161 11.00 -1.06 8.99
N LEU A 162 11.64 -0.30 8.10
CA LEU A 162 11.94 1.13 8.31
C LEU A 162 10.67 1.95 8.53
N THR A 163 9.67 1.77 7.66
CA THR A 163 8.40 2.51 7.77
C THR A 163 7.59 2.11 9.00
N ARG A 164 7.66 0.85 9.45
CA ARG A 164 7.05 0.40 10.72
C ARG A 164 7.78 0.97 11.93
N ALA A 165 9.10 1.01 11.92
CA ALA A 165 9.89 1.63 12.99
C ALA A 165 9.60 3.13 13.10
N CYS A 166 9.49 3.83 11.96
CA CYS A 166 9.05 5.23 11.93
C CYS A 166 7.63 5.39 12.46
N SER A 167 6.71 4.50 12.07
CA SER A 167 5.32 4.53 12.55
C SER A 167 5.23 4.39 14.06
N LEU A 168 5.99 3.45 14.62
CA LEU A 168 6.04 3.25 16.07
C LEU A 168 6.60 4.48 16.79
N ALA A 169 7.71 5.04 16.28
CA ALA A 169 8.32 6.23 16.88
C ALA A 169 7.38 7.44 16.84
N ILE A 170 6.66 7.66 15.72
CA ILE A 170 5.65 8.71 15.59
C ILE A 170 4.49 8.48 16.55
N ARG A 171 3.98 7.25 16.64
CA ARG A 171 2.82 6.88 17.46
C ARG A 171 3.08 7.07 18.96
N ASP A 172 4.29 6.83 19.41
CA ASP A 172 4.68 6.87 20.81
C ASP A 172 5.17 8.27 21.26
N ARG A 173 5.12 9.30 20.39
CA ARG A 173 5.41 10.69 20.78
C ARG A 173 4.38 11.21 21.78
N ASP A 174 4.81 12.15 22.63
CA ASP A 174 3.97 12.79 23.64
C ASP A 174 2.81 13.60 23.03
N ASP A 175 3.05 14.23 21.87
CA ASP A 175 2.03 14.97 21.10
C ASP A 175 1.07 14.06 20.33
N ARG A 176 1.39 12.76 20.23
CA ARG A 176 0.58 11.65 19.70
C ARG A 176 -0.26 12.06 18.48
N PRO A 177 0.37 12.28 17.31
CA PRO A 177 -0.35 12.64 16.10
C PRO A 177 -1.34 11.54 15.68
N ASP A 178 -2.42 11.95 15.02
CA ASP A 178 -3.52 11.08 14.59
C ASP A 178 -3.15 10.21 13.37
N ALA A 179 -2.24 10.70 12.52
CA ALA A 179 -1.91 10.04 11.27
C ALA A 179 -0.50 10.33 10.76
N ILE A 180 -0.04 9.43 9.89
CA ILE A 180 1.10 9.65 9.02
C ILE A 180 0.60 9.93 7.62
N HIS A 181 0.93 11.11 7.10
CA HIS A 181 0.81 11.42 5.69
C HIS A 181 2.02 10.89 4.92
N TYR A 182 1.80 10.27 3.76
CA TYR A 182 2.85 9.81 2.86
C TYR A 182 2.39 9.90 1.40
N ARG A 183 3.33 10.14 0.48
CA ARG A 183 3.08 9.98 -0.96
C ARG A 183 3.09 8.50 -1.34
N SER A 184 2.18 8.09 -2.22
CA SER A 184 2.18 6.73 -2.76
C SER A 184 3.55 6.41 -3.35
N ARG A 185 4.02 5.18 -3.15
CA ARG A 185 5.26 4.73 -3.79
C ARG A 185 5.11 4.56 -5.30
N HIS A 186 3.86 4.45 -5.75
CA HIS A 186 3.47 4.07 -7.09
C HIS A 186 3.20 5.28 -7.99
N ASP A 187 2.87 6.42 -7.40
CA ASP A 187 2.62 7.68 -8.10
C ASP A 187 2.80 8.87 -7.14
N ASP A 188 3.65 9.82 -7.52
CA ASP A 188 3.98 10.99 -6.69
C ASP A 188 2.81 11.96 -6.51
N ALA A 189 1.78 11.84 -7.35
CA ALA A 189 0.59 12.70 -7.30
C ALA A 189 -0.46 12.23 -6.28
N GLU A 190 -0.31 11.03 -5.70
CA GLU A 190 -1.29 10.48 -4.76
C GLU A 190 -0.82 10.65 -3.31
N ASP A 191 -1.54 11.48 -2.57
CA ASP A 191 -1.40 11.60 -1.12
C ASP A 191 -2.16 10.46 -0.45
N CYS A 192 -1.52 9.85 0.56
CA CYS A 192 -2.08 8.77 1.36
C CYS A 192 -1.88 9.04 2.86
N TRP A 193 -2.73 8.38 3.67
CA TRP A 193 -2.67 8.48 5.12
C TRP A 193 -2.73 7.09 5.76
N ALA A 194 -1.86 6.88 6.73
CA ALA A 194 -1.92 5.84 7.72
C ALA A 194 -2.46 6.45 9.02
N ILE A 195 -3.75 6.25 9.26
CA ILE A 195 -4.48 6.87 10.37
C ILE A 195 -4.55 5.89 11.54
N TYR A 196 -4.08 6.31 12.72
CA TYR A 196 -4.08 5.47 13.91
C TYR A 196 -5.49 5.24 14.46
N ASP A 197 -5.64 4.18 15.22
CA ASP A 197 -6.90 3.75 15.82
C ASP A 197 -7.62 4.78 16.69
N HIS A 198 -6.86 5.62 17.39
CA HIS A 198 -7.37 6.66 18.28
C HIS A 198 -7.85 7.92 17.56
N ALA A 199 -7.50 8.09 16.28
CA ALA A 199 -7.88 9.26 15.52
C ALA A 199 -9.42 9.36 15.41
N PRO A 200 -10.01 10.56 15.54
CA PRO A 200 -11.46 10.76 15.56
C PRO A 200 -12.07 10.76 14.15
N VAL A 201 -11.87 9.68 13.39
CA VAL A 201 -12.40 9.54 12.03
C VAL A 201 -13.82 8.99 12.01
N GLN A 202 -14.63 9.49 11.09
CA GLN A 202 -16.00 9.03 10.87
C GLN A 202 -16.19 8.57 9.43
N LEU A 203 -16.75 7.37 9.26
CA LEU A 203 -17.21 6.91 7.96
C LEU A 203 -18.56 7.55 7.68
N VAL A 204 -18.60 8.51 6.75
CA VAL A 204 -19.82 9.28 6.45
C VAL A 204 -20.58 8.73 5.25
N GLN A 205 -19.89 8.00 4.38
CA GLN A 205 -20.49 7.33 3.23
C GLN A 205 -19.79 5.99 3.00
N ALA A 206 -20.57 4.97 2.65
CA ALA A 206 -20.07 3.71 2.14
C ALA A 206 -20.99 3.25 1.01
N THR A 207 -20.41 3.01 -0.16
CA THR A 207 -21.13 2.52 -1.35
C THR A 207 -20.42 1.30 -1.90
N ALA A 208 -21.15 0.44 -2.60
CA ALA A 208 -20.52 -0.62 -3.37
C ALA A 208 -19.66 0.01 -4.48
N LEU A 209 -18.49 -0.59 -4.75
CA LEU A 209 -17.72 -0.26 -5.93
C LEU A 209 -18.53 -0.68 -7.16
N ASP A 210 -18.80 0.25 -8.07
CA ASP A 210 -19.84 0.10 -9.11
C ASP A 210 -19.30 0.54 -10.48
N PRO A 211 -19.31 -0.34 -11.51
CA PRO A 211 -18.91 0.02 -12.86
C PRO A 211 -19.81 1.07 -13.53
N ALA A 212 -21.06 1.23 -13.07
CA ALA A 212 -21.97 2.24 -13.60
C ALA A 212 -21.61 3.67 -13.12
N ASP A 213 -20.92 3.78 -11.98
CA ASP A 213 -20.42 5.05 -11.46
C ASP A 213 -19.17 5.48 -12.25
N VAL A 214 -19.22 6.71 -12.80
CA VAL A 214 -18.16 7.25 -13.67
C VAL A 214 -16.85 7.43 -12.90
N ASP A 215 -16.92 7.93 -11.67
CA ASP A 215 -15.72 8.21 -10.87
C ASP A 215 -15.03 6.90 -10.45
N HIS A 216 -15.84 5.90 -10.09
CA HIS A 216 -15.33 4.55 -9.81
C HIS A 216 -14.65 3.92 -11.03
N ARG A 217 -15.31 4.02 -12.18
CA ARG A 217 -14.81 3.45 -13.43
C ARG A 217 -13.53 4.12 -13.90
N GLU A 218 -13.49 5.45 -13.93
CA GLU A 218 -12.31 6.21 -14.35
C GLU A 218 -11.11 5.95 -13.42
N ALA A 219 -11.34 5.90 -12.11
CA ALA A 219 -10.29 5.58 -11.15
C ALA A 219 -9.72 4.17 -11.37
N LEU A 220 -10.57 3.16 -11.58
CA LEU A 220 -10.12 1.79 -11.82
C LEU A 220 -9.41 1.65 -13.16
N VAL A 221 -9.95 2.21 -14.25
CA VAL A 221 -9.32 2.19 -15.58
C VAL A 221 -7.96 2.88 -15.56
N SER A 222 -7.83 3.99 -14.83
CA SER A 222 -6.55 4.68 -14.66
C SER A 222 -5.49 3.77 -14.03
N VAL A 223 -5.82 3.10 -12.92
CA VAL A 223 -4.90 2.20 -12.21
C VAL A 223 -4.60 0.96 -13.04
N ALA A 224 -5.61 0.35 -13.66
CA ALA A 224 -5.43 -0.82 -14.51
C ALA A 224 -4.55 -0.53 -15.72
N SER A 225 -4.70 0.65 -16.35
CA SER A 225 -3.84 1.07 -17.45
C SER A 225 -2.38 1.21 -16.99
N LEU A 226 -2.18 1.76 -15.79
CA LEU A 226 -0.84 1.93 -15.23
C LEU A 226 -0.20 0.58 -14.89
N TRP A 227 -0.96 -0.36 -14.32
CA TRP A 227 -0.51 -1.70 -13.94
C TRP A 227 -0.57 -2.74 -15.06
N GLN A 228 -1.11 -2.37 -16.23
CA GLN A 228 -1.36 -3.24 -17.37
C GLN A 228 -2.26 -4.43 -17.02
N LEU A 229 -3.27 -4.20 -16.17
CA LEU A 229 -4.22 -5.23 -15.76
C LEU A 229 -5.34 -5.37 -16.78
N ALA A 230 -5.70 -6.60 -17.13
CA ALA A 230 -6.94 -6.87 -17.83
C ALA A 230 -8.15 -6.55 -16.94
N LEU A 231 -9.09 -5.74 -17.45
CA LEU A 231 -10.32 -5.40 -16.74
C LEU A 231 -11.52 -6.17 -17.31
N PRO A 232 -12.53 -6.49 -16.47
CA PRO A 232 -13.80 -7.01 -16.95
C PRO A 232 -14.51 -5.99 -17.84
N GLN A 233 -15.24 -6.45 -18.87
CA GLN A 233 -15.85 -5.60 -19.90
C GLN A 233 -16.71 -4.46 -19.34
N GLN A 234 -17.45 -4.71 -18.26
CA GLN A 234 -18.30 -3.70 -17.60
C GLN A 234 -17.52 -2.47 -17.09
N TRP A 235 -16.21 -2.58 -16.86
CA TRP A 235 -15.35 -1.48 -16.40
C TRP A 235 -14.68 -0.70 -17.53
N MET A 236 -14.78 -1.17 -18.78
CA MET A 236 -14.10 -0.56 -19.94
C MET A 236 -14.99 0.41 -20.74
N GLY A 237 -16.25 0.58 -20.34
CA GLY A 237 -17.30 1.31 -21.08
C GLY A 237 -17.40 2.80 -20.79
#